data_AF-A0A968PA74-F1
#
_entry.id   AF-A0A968PA74-F1
#
_cell.length_a   1.000
_cell.length_b   1.000
_cell.length_c   1.000
_cell.angle_alpha   90.00
_cell.angle_beta   90.00
_cell.angle_gamma   90.00
#
_symmetry.space_group_name_H-M   'P 1'
#
loop_
_entity.id
_entity.type
_entity.pdbx_description
1 polymer ?
#
loop_
_entity_poly.entity_id
_entity_poly.type
_entity_poly.pdbx_seq_one_letter_code
_entity_poly.pdbx_strand_id
1 'polypeptide(L)'
;MKATLTDFPQGSITFVEQAEQLGTGHAARMAQPVFDHQPPCDTFVLAGDGPLIRADTLRKLLEVHRTTQSSATLATAVLDDPTGYGRIVRDPTGGFREIVEQKDCNPAQVQIREVNPSYYCFRSDRLFATLGQVKNSNRQGEYYLTDVPGLLQAAGDRVTVVEAVPPEDVLGINTPADLAVVDEILRKRLKAGKSVH
;
A
#
# COMPACT_ATOMS: atom_id res chain seq x y z
N MET A 1 -12.47 12.59 -10.19
CA MET A 1 -12.56 12.10 -8.80
C MET A 1 -13.64 12.80 -7.98
N LYS A 2 -13.61 14.13 -7.73
CA LYS A 2 -14.64 14.82 -6.91
C LYS A 2 -16.09 14.68 -7.43
N ALA A 3 -16.29 14.57 -8.75
CA ALA A 3 -17.63 14.47 -9.35
C ALA A 3 -18.33 13.10 -9.23
N THR A 4 -17.59 12.03 -8.87
CA THR A 4 -18.12 10.64 -8.84
C THR A 4 -18.38 10.13 -7.40
N LEU A 5 -18.18 10.97 -6.39
CA LEU A 5 -18.26 10.60 -4.97
C LEU A 5 -19.58 11.01 -4.31
N THR A 6 -20.57 11.44 -5.09
CA THR A 6 -21.90 11.87 -4.60
C THR A 6 -22.72 10.76 -3.96
N ASP A 7 -22.35 9.50 -4.20
CA ASP A 7 -23.04 8.33 -3.65
C ASP A 7 -22.65 8.04 -2.19
N PHE A 8 -21.61 8.71 -1.67
CA PHE A 8 -21.19 8.58 -0.29
C PHE A 8 -21.96 9.55 0.62
N PRO A 9 -22.36 9.12 1.83
CA PRO A 9 -23.02 10.00 2.79
C PRO A 9 -22.24 11.30 3.00
N GLN A 10 -22.94 12.41 3.06
CA GLN A 10 -22.33 13.71 3.29
C GLN A 10 -21.51 13.68 4.60
N GLY A 11 -20.22 14.05 4.53
CA GLY A 11 -19.30 13.99 5.67
C GLY A 11 -18.58 12.66 5.88
N SER A 12 -18.83 11.62 5.07
CA SER A 12 -18.10 10.34 5.15
C SER A 12 -16.76 10.33 4.41
N ILE A 13 -16.47 11.37 3.63
CA ILE A 13 -15.21 11.54 2.88
C ILE A 13 -14.59 12.88 3.28
N THR A 14 -13.33 12.81 3.71
CA THR A 14 -12.50 13.98 3.97
C THR A 14 -11.45 14.10 2.87
N PHE A 15 -11.40 15.25 2.22
CA PHE A 15 -10.33 15.56 1.27
C PHE A 15 -9.20 16.26 1.99
N VAL A 16 -7.98 15.84 1.67
CA VAL A 16 -6.74 16.41 2.18
C VAL A 16 -5.90 16.78 0.96
N GLU A 17 -5.37 18.00 0.95
CA GLU A 17 -4.57 18.50 -0.15
C GLU A 17 -3.07 18.28 0.11
N GLN A 18 -2.38 17.73 -0.88
CA GLN A 18 -0.93 17.76 -0.96
C GLN A 18 -0.55 18.84 -1.98
N ALA A 19 -0.29 20.06 -1.50
CA ALA A 19 0.07 21.19 -2.38
C ALA A 19 1.44 20.98 -3.05
N GLU A 20 2.41 20.44 -2.31
CA GLU A 20 3.74 20.11 -2.79
C GLU A 20 3.91 18.59 -2.93
N GLN A 21 4.21 18.13 -4.15
CA GLN A 21 4.35 16.71 -4.48
C GLN A 21 5.73 16.17 -4.07
N LEU A 22 5.98 16.07 -2.76
CA LEU A 22 7.25 15.64 -2.18
C LEU A 22 7.34 14.13 -1.94
N GLY A 23 6.47 13.32 -2.56
CA GLY A 23 6.46 11.85 -2.42
C GLY A 23 5.26 11.29 -1.65
N THR A 24 5.15 9.95 -1.64
CA THR A 24 4.01 9.19 -1.08
C THR A 24 3.90 9.26 0.43
N GLY A 25 5.04 9.31 1.14
CA GLY A 25 5.09 9.54 2.58
C GLY A 25 4.63 10.95 2.94
N HIS A 26 5.01 11.96 2.15
CA HIS A 26 4.48 13.31 2.32
C HIS A 26 2.96 13.35 2.11
N ALA A 27 2.46 12.67 1.06
CA ALA A 27 1.03 12.58 0.78
C ALA A 27 0.26 11.97 1.96
N ALA A 28 0.73 10.85 2.51
CA ALA A 28 0.14 10.22 3.69
C ALA A 28 0.18 11.14 4.92
N ARG A 29 1.28 11.87 5.12
CA ARG A 29 1.45 12.80 6.24
C ARG A 29 0.46 13.96 6.19
N MET A 30 0.04 14.41 5.02
CA MET A 30 -0.98 15.47 4.92
C MET A 30 -2.29 15.09 5.63
N ALA A 31 -2.58 13.79 5.77
CA ALA A 31 -3.78 13.33 6.47
C ALA A 31 -3.68 13.43 8.00
N GLN A 32 -2.50 13.65 8.57
CA GLN A 32 -2.27 13.66 10.03
C GLN A 32 -3.24 14.54 10.83
N PRO A 33 -3.58 15.79 10.41
CA PRO A 33 -4.52 16.64 11.16
C PRO A 33 -5.91 16.02 11.35
N VAL A 34 -6.32 15.07 10.49
CA VAL A 34 -7.58 14.33 10.64
C VAL A 34 -7.52 13.37 11.82
N PHE A 35 -6.33 12.88 12.20
CA PHE A 35 -6.11 11.86 13.23
C PHE A 35 -5.65 12.42 14.58
N ASP A 36 -5.11 13.64 14.66
CA ASP A 36 -4.51 14.20 15.89
C ASP A 36 -5.46 14.22 17.11
N HIS A 37 -6.77 14.17 16.89
CA HIS A 37 -7.80 14.16 17.95
C HIS A 37 -8.56 12.83 18.06
N GLN A 38 -8.07 11.78 17.40
CA GLN A 38 -8.67 10.45 17.42
C GLN A 38 -7.80 9.49 18.25
N PRO A 39 -8.41 8.53 18.96
CA PRO A 39 -7.64 7.44 19.54
C PRO A 39 -6.92 6.64 18.44
N PRO A 40 -5.78 5.99 18.75
CA PRO A 40 -5.10 5.13 17.79
C PRO A 40 -6.06 4.09 17.20
N CYS A 41 -6.01 3.92 15.88
CA CYS A 41 -6.92 3.06 15.13
C CYS A 41 -6.20 2.36 13.99
N ASP A 42 -6.81 1.27 13.50
CA ASP A 42 -6.34 0.58 12.30
C ASP A 42 -6.60 1.48 11.08
N THR A 43 -5.54 1.81 10.34
CA THR A 43 -5.56 2.73 9.22
C THR A 43 -5.05 2.04 7.98
N PHE A 44 -5.93 1.90 6.99
CA PHE A 44 -5.52 1.47 5.66
C PHE A 44 -4.89 2.61 4.89
N VAL A 45 -3.77 2.33 4.24
CA VAL A 45 -3.17 3.20 3.23
C VAL A 45 -3.07 2.39 1.94
N LEU A 46 -3.75 2.86 0.90
CA LEU A 46 -3.92 2.17 -0.38
C LEU A 46 -3.55 3.13 -1.51
N ALA A 47 -2.96 2.60 -2.58
CA ALA A 47 -2.77 3.36 -3.81
C ALA A 47 -4.11 3.56 -4.53
N GLY A 48 -4.37 4.78 -4.99
CA GLY A 48 -5.65 5.15 -5.61
C GLY A 48 -5.82 4.70 -7.07
N ASP A 49 -4.77 4.15 -7.66
CA ASP A 49 -4.66 3.70 -9.06
C ASP A 49 -4.75 2.18 -9.23
N GLY A 50 -5.00 1.44 -8.14
CA GLY A 50 -5.21 -0.01 -8.11
C GLY A 50 -6.70 -0.39 -8.11
N PRO A 51 -7.37 -0.49 -9.27
CA PRO A 51 -8.82 -0.70 -9.38
C PRO A 51 -9.28 -2.11 -9.01
N LEU A 52 -8.38 -3.08 -8.91
CA LEU A 52 -8.69 -4.50 -8.72
C LEU A 52 -8.63 -4.95 -7.25
N ILE A 53 -8.45 -4.02 -6.30
CA ILE A 53 -8.44 -4.28 -4.86
C ILE A 53 -9.67 -5.11 -4.46
N ARG A 54 -9.45 -6.20 -3.72
CA ARG A 54 -10.50 -7.08 -3.22
C ARG A 54 -10.78 -6.83 -1.74
N ALA A 55 -12.06 -6.80 -1.38
CA ALA A 55 -12.49 -6.69 0.02
C ALA A 55 -11.93 -7.83 0.89
N ASP A 56 -11.84 -9.05 0.36
CA ASP A 56 -11.30 -10.21 1.08
C ASP A 56 -9.80 -10.06 1.40
N THR A 57 -9.03 -9.47 0.49
CA THR A 57 -7.62 -9.13 0.74
C THR A 57 -7.49 -8.16 1.89
N LEU A 58 -8.32 -7.10 1.92
CA LEU A 58 -8.31 -6.12 3.01
C LEU A 58 -8.78 -6.73 4.34
N ARG A 59 -9.80 -7.59 4.34
CA ARG A 59 -10.25 -8.31 5.54
C ARG A 59 -9.16 -9.20 6.11
N LYS A 60 -8.50 -10.01 5.25
CA LYS A 60 -7.36 -10.84 5.65
C LYS A 60 -6.23 -9.99 6.23
N LEU A 61 -5.93 -8.84 5.62
CA LEU A 61 -4.87 -7.95 6.09
C LEU A 61 -5.20 -7.40 7.49
N LEU A 62 -6.44 -6.97 7.72
CA LEU A 62 -6.92 -6.49 9.02
C LEU A 62 -6.91 -7.58 10.09
N GLU A 63 -7.38 -8.78 9.75
CA GLU A 63 -7.37 -9.93 10.66
C GLU A 63 -5.95 -10.25 11.11
N VAL A 64 -5.01 -10.36 10.16
CA VAL A 64 -3.60 -10.57 10.48
C VAL A 64 -3.06 -9.44 11.34
N HIS A 65 -3.29 -8.17 10.96
CA HIS A 65 -2.84 -7.00 11.70
C HIS A 65 -3.22 -7.04 13.18
N ARG A 66 -4.49 -7.37 13.46
CA ARG A 66 -5.03 -7.43 14.82
C ARG A 66 -4.53 -8.64 15.59
N THR A 67 -4.54 -9.82 14.95
CA THR A 67 -4.12 -11.08 15.61
C THR A 67 -2.64 -11.09 15.95
N THR A 68 -1.80 -10.50 15.10
CA THR A 68 -0.36 -10.37 15.36
C THR A 68 -0.01 -9.15 16.20
N GLN A 69 -0.97 -8.25 16.45
CA GLN A 69 -0.78 -6.96 17.14
C GLN A 69 0.34 -6.13 16.51
N SER A 70 0.38 -6.08 15.18
CA SER A 70 1.45 -5.43 14.44
C SER A 70 1.27 -3.92 14.40
N SER A 71 2.37 -3.18 14.34
CA SER A 71 2.36 -1.74 14.08
C SER A 71 2.14 -1.45 12.59
N ALA A 72 2.58 -2.37 11.72
CA ALA A 72 2.30 -2.36 10.29
C ALA A 72 2.04 -3.79 9.78
N THR A 73 1.09 -3.93 8.87
CA THR A 73 0.84 -5.15 8.10
C THR A 73 0.73 -4.81 6.63
N LEU A 74 1.45 -5.54 5.78
CA LEU A 74 1.58 -5.25 4.36
C LEU A 74 1.12 -6.47 3.56
N ALA A 75 0.34 -6.24 2.51
CA ALA A 75 0.07 -7.29 1.53
C ALA A 75 1.16 -7.27 0.45
N THR A 76 1.59 -8.45 0.01
CA THR A 76 2.56 -8.60 -1.08
C THR A 76 2.00 -9.47 -2.19
N ALA A 77 2.65 -9.40 -3.35
CA ALA A 77 2.38 -10.24 -4.50
C ALA A 77 3.70 -10.75 -5.09
N VAL A 78 3.65 -11.88 -5.79
CA VAL A 78 4.79 -12.41 -6.55
C VAL A 78 4.48 -12.26 -8.04
N LEU A 79 5.26 -11.44 -8.75
CA LEU A 79 5.06 -11.19 -10.19
C LEU A 79 6.13 -11.90 -11.02
N ASP A 80 5.80 -12.31 -12.25
CA ASP A 80 6.80 -12.75 -13.23
C ASP A 80 7.70 -11.58 -13.67
N ASP A 81 7.10 -10.43 -13.98
CA ASP A 81 7.79 -9.17 -14.22
C ASP A 81 7.51 -8.18 -13.08
N PRO A 82 8.48 -7.92 -12.18
CA PRO A 82 8.31 -6.99 -11.06
C PRO A 82 8.62 -5.52 -11.43
N THR A 83 8.84 -5.21 -12.71
CA THR A 83 9.22 -3.86 -13.16
C THR A 83 8.24 -2.80 -12.68
N GLY A 84 8.77 -1.72 -12.10
CA GLY A 84 7.99 -0.57 -11.65
C GLY A 84 7.51 -0.63 -10.20
N TYR A 85 7.59 -1.78 -9.54
CA TYR A 85 7.14 -1.92 -8.14
C TYR A 85 8.29 -1.85 -7.12
N GLY A 86 7.99 -1.48 -5.88
CA GLY A 86 8.93 -1.66 -4.77
C GLY A 86 9.17 -3.15 -4.48
N ARG A 87 10.40 -3.53 -4.14
CA ARG A 87 10.81 -4.92 -3.83
C ARG A 87 10.75 -5.21 -2.35
N ILE A 88 10.21 -6.36 -1.99
CA ILE A 88 10.20 -6.82 -0.61
C ILE A 88 11.54 -7.50 -0.31
N VAL A 89 12.40 -6.81 0.43
CA VAL A 89 13.70 -7.34 0.82
C VAL A 89 13.56 -8.09 2.14
N ARG A 90 14.09 -9.32 2.16
CA ARG A 90 14.11 -10.18 3.34
C ARG A 90 15.51 -10.23 3.94
N ASP A 91 15.58 -10.42 5.25
CA ASP A 91 16.83 -10.69 5.96
C ASP A 91 17.27 -12.17 5.78
N PRO A 92 18.47 -12.56 6.24
CA PRO A 92 18.96 -13.94 6.11
C PRO A 92 18.12 -15.01 6.83
N THR A 93 17.26 -14.61 7.77
CA THR A 93 16.30 -15.51 8.45
C THR A 93 14.98 -15.65 7.70
N GLY A 94 14.81 -14.92 6.59
CA GLY A 94 13.58 -14.86 5.80
C GLY A 94 12.57 -13.81 6.30
N GLY A 95 12.90 -13.09 7.37
CA GLY A 95 12.09 -12.01 7.93
C GLY A 95 12.03 -10.78 7.02
N PHE A 96 11.00 -9.95 7.16
CA PHE A 96 10.92 -8.68 6.45
C PHE A 96 12.04 -7.74 6.93
N ARG A 97 12.73 -7.11 5.97
CA ARG A 97 13.73 -6.07 6.27
C ARG A 97 13.23 -4.69 5.88
N GLU A 98 12.94 -4.50 4.61
CA GLU A 98 12.63 -3.20 4.02
C GLU A 98 11.92 -3.36 2.68
N ILE A 99 11.36 -2.26 2.18
CA ILE A 99 10.86 -2.16 0.81
C ILE A 99 11.81 -1.24 0.06
N VAL A 100 12.34 -1.69 -1.07
CA VAL A 100 13.25 -0.88 -1.90
C VAL A 100 12.57 -0.53 -3.21
N GLU A 101 12.40 0.76 -3.48
CA GLU A 101 11.81 1.25 -4.72
C GLU A 101 12.62 0.81 -5.96
N GLN A 102 11.94 0.58 -7.09
CA GLN A 102 12.57 0.12 -8.34
C GLN A 102 13.76 0.99 -8.74
N LYS A 103 13.64 2.31 -8.59
CA LYS A 103 14.69 3.27 -8.95
C LYS A 103 15.89 3.20 -8.02
N ASP A 104 15.73 2.72 -6.80
CA ASP A 104 16.77 2.64 -5.77
C ASP A 104 17.35 1.22 -5.61
N CYS A 105 16.77 0.24 -6.29
CA CYS A 105 17.26 -1.14 -6.31
C CYS A 105 18.70 -1.25 -6.84
N ASN A 106 19.48 -2.11 -6.19
CA ASN A 106 20.73 -2.65 -6.72
C ASN A 106 20.46 -3.82 -7.70
N PRO A 107 21.46 -4.29 -8.48
CA PRO A 107 21.26 -5.33 -9.49
C PRO A 107 20.66 -6.64 -8.95
N ALA A 108 20.98 -7.02 -7.73
CA ALA A 108 20.40 -8.23 -7.10
C ALA A 108 18.95 -7.99 -6.66
N GLN A 109 18.65 -6.82 -6.10
CA GLN A 109 17.30 -6.45 -5.67
C GLN A 109 16.32 -6.36 -6.85
N VAL A 110 16.75 -5.88 -8.02
CA VAL A 110 15.89 -5.81 -9.22
C VAL A 110 15.30 -7.17 -9.61
N GLN A 111 16.00 -8.27 -9.29
CA GLN A 111 15.57 -9.64 -9.58
C GLN A 111 14.55 -10.21 -8.57
N ILE A 112 14.30 -9.52 -7.46
CA ILE A 112 13.31 -9.94 -6.47
C ILE A 112 11.92 -9.86 -7.12
N ARG A 113 11.18 -10.96 -7.06
CA ARG A 113 9.85 -11.10 -7.65
C ARG A 113 8.70 -10.78 -6.69
N GLU A 114 8.97 -10.80 -5.39
CA GLU A 114 8.03 -10.36 -4.37
C GLU A 114 7.99 -8.83 -4.32
N VAL A 115 6.82 -8.25 -4.61
CA VAL A 115 6.63 -6.82 -4.78
C VAL A 115 5.65 -6.22 -3.78
N ASN A 116 5.75 -4.90 -3.64
CA ASN A 116 4.86 -4.06 -2.87
C ASN A 116 3.72 -3.49 -3.76
N PRO A 117 2.48 -3.98 -3.66
CA PRO A 117 1.30 -3.42 -4.32
C PRO A 117 0.72 -2.18 -3.60
N SER A 118 1.39 -1.68 -2.54
CA SER A 118 0.97 -0.54 -1.72
C SER A 118 -0.32 -0.76 -0.93
N TYR A 119 -0.51 -1.96 -0.38
CA TYR A 119 -1.63 -2.29 0.50
C TYR A 119 -1.14 -2.43 1.93
N TYR A 120 -1.46 -1.45 2.76
CA TYR A 120 -0.97 -1.38 4.13
C TYR A 120 -2.10 -1.22 5.12
N CYS A 121 -1.96 -1.86 6.28
CA CYS A 121 -2.71 -1.55 7.48
C CYS A 121 -1.71 -1.15 8.58
N PHE A 122 -1.84 0.06 9.11
CA PHE A 122 -1.00 0.57 10.18
C PHE A 122 -1.83 0.86 11.42
N ARG A 123 -1.19 0.86 12.58
CA ARG A 123 -1.72 1.67 13.68
C ARG A 123 -1.44 3.14 13.41
N SER A 124 -2.46 3.99 13.49
CA SER A 124 -2.34 5.42 13.12
C SER A 124 -1.25 6.16 13.91
N ASP A 125 -1.16 5.92 15.22
CA ASP A 125 -0.13 6.51 16.09
C ASP A 125 1.30 6.18 15.61
N ARG A 126 1.53 4.92 15.25
CA ARG A 126 2.83 4.44 14.73
C ARG A 126 3.11 4.97 13.33
N LEU A 127 2.10 5.02 12.46
CA LEU A 127 2.24 5.57 11.10
C LEU A 127 2.71 7.02 11.14
N PHE A 128 2.00 7.91 11.83
CA PHE A 128 2.32 9.34 11.81
C PHE A 128 3.61 9.67 12.56
N ALA A 129 3.90 8.97 13.67
CA ALA A 129 5.17 9.13 14.37
C ALA A 129 6.37 8.73 13.49
N THR A 130 6.24 7.67 12.70
CA THR A 130 7.30 7.21 11.80
C THR A 130 7.40 8.05 10.53
N LEU A 131 6.28 8.52 9.97
CA LEU A 131 6.27 9.46 8.84
C LEU A 131 7.07 10.74 9.13
N GLY A 132 7.07 11.20 10.39
CA GLY A 132 7.90 12.33 10.82
C GLY A 132 9.42 12.08 10.76
N GLN A 133 9.84 10.83 10.63
CA GLN A 133 11.25 10.41 10.59
C GLN A 133 11.72 10.00 9.19
N VAL A 134 10.79 9.86 8.22
CA VAL A 134 11.13 9.54 6.83
C VAL A 134 12.02 10.64 6.26
N LYS A 135 13.12 10.23 5.64
CA LYS A 135 14.06 11.13 4.97
C LYS A 135 13.84 11.05 3.47
N ASN A 136 14.32 12.07 2.77
CA ASN A 136 14.26 12.14 1.32
C ASN A 136 15.64 11.94 0.66
N SER A 137 16.53 11.21 1.33
CA SER A 137 17.90 10.92 0.86
C SER A 137 17.93 9.71 -0.09
N ASN A 138 17.04 9.68 -1.07
CA ASN A 138 16.97 8.66 -2.13
C ASN A 138 17.19 9.30 -3.51
N ARG A 139 17.20 8.49 -4.57
CA ARG A 139 17.47 8.99 -5.93
C ARG A 139 16.43 9.99 -6.45
N GLN A 140 15.23 10.02 -5.88
CA GLN A 140 14.18 10.96 -6.29
C GLN A 140 14.10 12.22 -5.42
N GLY A 141 14.75 12.24 -4.26
CA GLY A 141 14.62 13.37 -3.33
C GLY A 141 13.24 13.43 -2.66
N GLU A 142 12.53 12.30 -2.58
CA GLU A 142 11.13 12.21 -2.12
C GLU A 142 11.00 11.52 -0.76
N TYR A 143 9.95 11.83 0.00
CA TYR A 143 9.57 11.08 1.19
C TYR A 143 8.78 9.84 0.78
N TYR A 144 9.39 8.65 0.84
CA TYR A 144 8.70 7.42 0.46
C TYR A 144 7.92 6.81 1.62
N LEU A 145 6.65 6.48 1.38
CA LEU A 145 5.84 5.71 2.33
C LEU A 145 6.44 4.31 2.58
N THR A 146 7.12 3.74 1.59
CA THR A 146 7.76 2.42 1.66
C THR A 146 8.88 2.31 2.69
N ASP A 147 9.39 3.44 3.18
CA ASP A 147 10.41 3.46 4.23
C ASP A 147 9.80 3.22 5.62
N VAL A 148 8.51 3.56 5.81
CA VAL A 148 7.83 3.48 7.12
C VAL A 148 7.89 2.08 7.73
N PRO A 149 7.59 0.98 7.02
CA PRO A 149 7.68 -0.37 7.57
C PRO A 149 9.11 -0.75 7.99
N GLY A 150 10.13 -0.39 7.20
CA GLY A 150 11.52 -0.65 7.56
C GLY A 150 11.95 0.12 8.81
N LEU A 151 11.54 1.39 8.92
CA LEU A 151 11.78 2.22 10.11
C LEU A 151 11.09 1.67 11.36
N LEU A 152 9.85 1.20 11.24
CA LEU A 152 9.13 0.54 12.34
C LEU A 152 9.87 -0.73 12.79
N GLN A 153 10.24 -1.59 11.84
CA GLN A 153 10.99 -2.81 12.14
C GLN A 153 12.32 -2.51 12.86
N ALA A 154 13.04 -1.48 12.43
CA ALA A 154 14.29 -1.04 13.05
C ALA A 154 14.09 -0.45 14.47
N ALA A 155 12.92 0.13 14.75
CA ALA A 155 12.54 0.62 16.06
C ALA A 155 12.06 -0.50 17.02
N GLY A 156 12.04 -1.75 16.57
CA GLY A 156 11.56 -2.90 17.35
C GLY A 156 10.03 -3.08 17.34
N ASP A 157 9.32 -2.28 16.53
CA ASP A 157 7.91 -2.50 16.27
C ASP A 157 7.72 -3.75 15.41
N ARG A 158 6.57 -4.41 15.59
CA ARG A 158 6.24 -5.60 14.81
C ARG A 158 5.70 -5.21 13.44
N VAL A 159 6.34 -5.71 12.39
CA VAL A 159 5.88 -5.59 11.01
C VAL A 159 5.54 -6.98 10.46
N THR A 160 4.36 -7.12 9.86
CA THR A 160 3.90 -8.40 9.31
C THR A 160 3.66 -8.31 7.81
N VAL A 161 4.22 -9.25 7.07
CA VAL A 161 4.05 -9.36 5.61
C VAL A 161 3.10 -10.51 5.32
N VAL A 162 2.13 -10.29 4.44
CA VAL A 162 1.17 -11.32 4.02
C VAL A 162 1.17 -11.40 2.51
N GLU A 163 1.58 -12.55 1.96
CA GLU A 163 1.33 -12.87 0.56
C GLU A 163 -0.18 -13.12 0.39
N ALA A 164 -0.88 -12.09 -0.07
CA ALA A 164 -2.34 -12.04 -0.06
C ALA A 164 -2.94 -11.43 -1.32
N VAL A 165 -2.11 -10.93 -2.22
CA VAL A 165 -2.57 -10.29 -3.46
C VAL A 165 -2.24 -11.22 -4.63
N PRO A 166 -3.25 -11.83 -5.25
CA PRO A 166 -3.09 -12.53 -6.52
C PRO A 166 -2.40 -11.62 -7.56
N PRO A 167 -1.47 -12.13 -8.38
CA PRO A 167 -0.76 -11.32 -9.37
C PRO A 167 -1.69 -10.51 -10.29
N GLU A 168 -2.85 -11.07 -10.65
CA GLU A 168 -3.83 -10.40 -11.51
C GLU A 168 -4.55 -9.22 -10.83
N ASP A 169 -4.45 -9.07 -9.50
CA ASP A 169 -5.03 -7.95 -8.75
C ASP A 169 -4.10 -6.75 -8.60
N VAL A 170 -2.81 -6.93 -8.92
CA VAL A 170 -1.77 -5.91 -8.71
C VAL A 170 -1.76 -4.86 -9.82
N LEU A 171 -2.40 -5.15 -10.96
CA LEU A 171 -2.40 -4.28 -12.14
C LEU A 171 -2.92 -2.87 -11.83
N GLY A 172 -2.01 -1.90 -11.83
CA GLY A 172 -2.33 -0.47 -11.87
C GLY A 172 -2.68 -0.01 -13.29
N ILE A 173 -3.41 1.09 -13.41
CA ILE A 173 -3.74 1.70 -14.70
C ILE A 173 -2.77 2.84 -14.99
N ASN A 174 -1.81 2.62 -15.90
CA ASN A 174 -0.89 3.65 -16.36
C ASN A 174 -1.11 4.03 -17.84
N THR A 175 -1.68 3.12 -18.62
CA THR A 175 -1.96 3.30 -20.04
C THR A 175 -3.40 2.91 -20.41
N PRO A 176 -3.93 3.36 -21.56
CA PRO A 176 -5.22 2.90 -22.05
C PRO A 176 -5.31 1.38 -22.27
N ALA A 177 -4.18 0.74 -22.57
CA ALA A 177 -4.13 -0.72 -22.70
C ALA A 177 -4.35 -1.40 -21.34
N ASP A 178 -3.73 -0.89 -20.28
CA ASP A 178 -3.94 -1.39 -18.90
C ASP A 178 -5.41 -1.27 -18.49
N LEU A 179 -6.04 -0.14 -18.84
CA LEU A 179 -7.47 0.09 -18.57
C LEU A 179 -8.36 -0.97 -19.23
N ALA A 180 -8.07 -1.36 -20.47
CA ALA A 180 -8.83 -2.38 -21.19
C ALA A 180 -8.69 -3.77 -20.53
N VAL A 181 -7.48 -4.13 -20.10
CA VAL A 181 -7.22 -5.38 -19.37
C VAL A 181 -7.97 -5.40 -18.03
N VAL A 182 -7.89 -4.31 -17.27
CA VAL A 182 -8.62 -4.16 -15.99
C VAL A 182 -10.14 -4.28 -16.21
N ASP A 183 -10.71 -3.61 -17.22
CA ASP A 183 -12.14 -3.68 -17.53
C ASP A 183 -12.57 -5.12 -17.88
N GLU A 184 -11.77 -5.83 -18.67
CA GLU A 184 -12.04 -7.24 -18.98
C GLU A 184 -12.07 -8.12 -17.72
N ILE A 185 -11.09 -7.94 -16.83
CA ILE A 185 -11.02 -8.66 -15.56
C ILE A 185 -12.24 -8.35 -14.69
N LEU A 186 -12.60 -7.08 -14.52
CA LEU A 186 -13.77 -6.67 -13.73
C LEU A 186 -15.07 -7.23 -14.32
N ARG A 187 -15.25 -7.18 -15.64
CA ARG A 187 -16.42 -7.77 -16.32
C ARG A 187 -16.50 -9.27 -16.11
N LYS A 188 -15.37 -9.99 -16.21
CA LYS A 188 -15.31 -11.43 -15.93
C LYS A 188 -15.74 -11.74 -14.49
N ARG A 189 -15.26 -10.96 -13.51
CA ARG A 189 -15.65 -11.11 -12.10
C ARG A 189 -17.14 -10.85 -11.88
N LEU A 190 -17.68 -9.78 -12.47
CA LEU A 190 -19.11 -9.47 -12.38
C LEU A 190 -19.98 -10.56 -13.00
N LYS A 191 -19.56 -11.16 -14.11
CA LYS A 191 -20.26 -12.30 -14.72
C LYS A 191 -20.20 -13.53 -13.82
N ALA A 192 -19.02 -13.86 -13.29
CA ALA A 192 -18.85 -15.00 -12.39
C ALA A 192 -19.66 -14.85 -11.09
N GLY A 193 -19.74 -13.64 -10.53
CA GLY A 193 -20.54 -13.34 -9.33
C GLY A 193 -22.05 -13.30 -9.57
N LYS A 194 -22.51 -13.08 -10.82
CA LYS A 194 -23.93 -13.12 -11.20
C LYS A 194 -24.44 -14.52 -11.55
N SER A 195 -23.55 -15.50 -11.77
CA SER A 195 -23.92 -16.89 -12.08
C SER A 195 -24.28 -17.74 -10.85
N VAL A 196 -24.46 -17.12 -9.68
CA VAL A 196 -24.92 -17.77 -8.45
C VAL A 196 -26.20 -17.09 -7.97
N HIS A 197 -27.27 -17.17 -8.76
CA HIS A 197 -28.66 -16.99 -8.34
C HIS A 197 -29.60 -17.75 -9.28
#